data_AF-A0A841PM45-F1
#
_entry.id   AF-A0A841PM45-F1
#
_cell.length_a   1.000
_cell.length_b   1.000
_cell.length_c   1.000
_cell.angle_alpha   90.00
_cell.angle_beta   90.00
_cell.angle_gamma   90.00
#
_symmetry.space_group_name_H-M   'P 1'
#
loop_
_entity.id
_entity.type
_entity.pdbx_description
1 polymer ?
#
loop_
_entity_poly.entity_id
_entity_poly.type
_entity_poly.pdbx_seq_one_letter_code
_entity_poly.pdbx_strand_id
1 'polypeptide(L)' 'MKQRTLEQLREHYSLTQEQVALDVGIDRSYYSKIESGLTPSVSVAKRIGYFFDFDWTLFF' A
#
# COMPACT_ATOMS: atom_id res chain seq x y z
N MET A 1 17.44 5.58 -8.93
CA MET A 1 16.01 5.40 -9.25
C MET A 1 15.23 5.68 -7.98
N LYS A 2 14.41 6.74 -7.95
CA LYS A 2 13.58 7.06 -6.78
C LYS A 2 12.59 5.90 -6.58
N GLN A 3 12.58 5.28 -5.39
CA GLN A 3 11.53 4.36 -4.96
C GLN A 3 10.18 4.98 -5.29
N ARG A 4 9.33 4.26 -6.02
CA ARG A 4 7.92 4.67 -6.14
C ARG A 4 7.29 4.43 -4.77
N THR A 5 6.93 5.49 -4.06
CA THR A 5 6.23 5.34 -2.78
C THR A 5 4.87 4.71 -3.01
N LEU A 6 4.32 4.02 -2.01
CA LEU A 6 2.97 3.45 -2.09
C LEU A 6 1.92 4.54 -2.41
N GLU A 7 2.16 5.76 -1.94
CA GLU A 7 1.40 6.95 -2.29
C GLU A 7 1.41 7.25 -3.80
N GLN A 8 2.57 7.22 -4.45
CA GLN A 8 2.67 7.44 -5.90
C GLN A 8 1.97 6.35 -6.70
N LEU A 9 2.00 5.11 -6.21
CA LEU A 9 1.28 4.00 -6.81
C LEU A 9 -0.22 4.25 -6.72
N ARG A 10 -0.72 4.59 -5.53
CA ARG A 10 -2.12 4.96 -5.31
C ARG A 10 -2.57 6.12 -6.20
N GLU A 11 -1.76 7.18 -6.29
CA GLU A 11 -2.04 8.35 -7.13
C GLU A 11 -2.04 8.01 -8.62
N HIS A 12 -1.16 7.11 -9.08
CA HIS A 12 -1.16 6.61 -10.45
C HIS A 12 -2.48 5.94 -10.83
N TYR A 13 -3.08 5.20 -9.89
CA TYR A 13 -4.40 4.59 -10.05
C TYR A 13 -5.56 5.54 -9.71
N SER A 14 -5.30 6.80 -9.37
CA SER A 14 -6.31 7.80 -8.95
C SER A 14 -7.18 7.32 -7.78
N LEU A 15 -6.60 6.53 -6.88
CA LEU A 15 -7.29 5.99 -5.71
C LEU A 15 -7.08 6.88 -4.49
N THR A 16 -8.04 6.85 -3.56
CA THR A 16 -7.93 7.44 -2.23
C THR A 16 -7.39 6.41 -1.24
N GLN A 17 -6.83 6.88 -0.12
CA GLN A 17 -6.38 5.98 0.96
C GLN A 17 -7.52 5.09 1.48
N GLU A 18 -8.76 5.62 1.49
CA GLU A 18 -9.94 4.88 1.93
C GLU A 18 -10.27 3.72 0.98
N GLN A 19 -10.25 3.96 -0.33
CA GLN A 19 -10.53 2.92 -1.33
C GLN A 19 -9.53 1.77 -1.22
N VAL A 20 -8.23 2.08 -1.19
CA VAL A 20 -7.20 1.04 -1.06
C VAL A 20 -7.35 0.29 0.26
N ALA A 21 -7.60 0.99 1.37
CA ALA A 21 -7.78 0.37 2.66
C ALA A 21 -8.99 -0.58 2.69
N LEU A 22 -10.11 -0.20 2.07
CA LEU A 22 -11.30 -1.03 1.93
C LEU A 22 -11.03 -2.28 1.09
N ASP A 23 -10.40 -2.12 -0.08
CA ASP A 23 -10.10 -3.24 -0.99
C ASP A 23 -9.05 -4.20 -0.41
N VAL A 24 -8.03 -3.65 0.26
CA VAL A 24 -7.03 -4.40 1.01
C VAL A 24 -7.58 -4.88 2.35
N GLY A 25 -8.79 -4.51 2.75
CA GLY A 25 -9.45 -4.88 4.01
C GLY A 25 -8.59 -4.61 5.25
N ILE A 26 -8.20 -3.35 5.43
CA ILE A 26 -7.49 -2.78 6.58
C ILE A 26 -8.07 -1.41 6.92
N ASP A 27 -7.73 -0.84 8.08
CA ASP A 27 -8.11 0.53 8.41
C ASP A 27 -7.37 1.56 7.54
N ARG A 28 -8.08 2.60 7.10
CA ARG A 28 -7.50 3.76 6.39
C ARG A 28 -6.33 4.39 7.15
N SER A 29 -6.46 4.50 8.48
CA SER A 29 -5.39 5.05 9.33
C SER A 29 -4.13 4.17 9.34
N TYR A 30 -4.31 2.85 9.22
CA TYR A 30 -3.20 1.91 9.10
C TYR A 30 -2.54 2.01 7.73
N TYR A 31 -3.33 2.07 6.66
CA TYR A 31 -2.82 2.30 5.30
C TYR A 31 -2.02 3.61 5.19
N SER A 32 -2.52 4.71 5.77
CA SER A 32 -1.81 6.00 5.81
C SER A 32 -0.45 5.91 6.53
N LYS A 33 -0.36 5.13 7.63
CA LYS A 33 0.92 4.89 8.30
C LYS A 33 1.89 4.12 7.40
N ILE A 34 1.40 3.15 6.62
CA ILE A 34 2.22 2.39 5.67
C ILE A 34 2.79 3.33 4.58
N GLU A 35 1.95 4.20 4.01
CA GLU A 35 2.43 5.24 3.07
C GLU A 35 3.48 6.16 3.71
N SER A 36 3.37 6.41 5.03
CA SER A 36 4.31 7.23 5.81
C SER A 36 5.57 6.48 6.27
N GLY A 37 5.75 5.20 5.87
CA GLY A 37 6.95 4.41 6.15
C GLY A 37 6.82 3.34 7.24
N LEU A 38 5.61 3.08 7.76
CA LEU A 38 5.38 1.93 8.64
C LEU A 38 5.47 0.62 7.84
N THR A 39 6.31 -0.31 8.27
CA THR A 39 6.35 -1.65 7.67
C THR A 39 5.09 -2.45 8.06
N PRO A 40 4.27 -2.88 7.09
CA PRO A 40 3.09 -3.69 7.37
C PRO A 40 3.48 -5.12 7.79
N SER A 41 2.51 -5.87 8.33
CA SER A 41 2.69 -7.32 8.49
C SER A 41 2.82 -8.00 7.11
N VAL A 42 3.47 -9.17 7.06
CA VAL A 42 3.64 -9.93 5.81
C VAL A 42 2.30 -10.22 5.12
N SER A 43 1.24 -10.49 5.88
CA SER A 43 -0.09 -10.72 5.32
C SER A 43 -0.65 -9.47 4.64
N VAL A 44 -0.48 -8.30 5.24
CA VAL A 44 -0.93 -7.03 4.67
C VAL A 44 -0.06 -6.62 3.48
N ALA A 45 1.26 -6.78 3.59
CA ALA A 45 2.19 -6.56 2.47
C ALA A 45 1.76 -7.35 1.23
N LYS A 46 1.48 -8.65 1.39
CA LYS A 46 1.00 -9.52 0.29
C LYS A 46 -0.32 -9.05 -0.31
N ARG A 47 -1.28 -8.61 0.52
CA ARG A 47 -2.58 -8.10 0.05
C ARG A 47 -2.41 -6.81 -0.75
N ILE A 48 -1.57 -5.88 -0.28
CA ILE A 48 -1.27 -4.64 -1.00
C ILE A 48 -0.52 -4.93 -2.30
N GLY A 49 0.48 -5.83 -2.26
CA GLY A 49 1.21 -6.28 -3.45
C GLY A 49 0.27 -6.88 -4.51
N TYR A 50 -0.65 -7.75 -4.08
CA TYR A 50 -1.66 -8.32 -4.96
C TYR A 50 -2.61 -7.27 -5.54
N PHE A 51 -3.09 -6.33 -4.71
CA PHE A 51 -4.04 -5.29 -5.14
C PHE A 51 -3.46 -4.40 -6.26
N PHE A 52 -2.18 -4.07 -6.17
CA PHE A 52 -1.50 -3.19 -7.13
C PHE A 52 -0.63 -3.93 -8.15
N ASP A 53 -0.68 -5.26 -8.16
CA ASP A 53 0.14 -6.15 -9.02
C ASP A 53 1.64 -5.84 -8.96
N PHE A 54 2.20 -5.74 -7.74
CA PHE A 54 3.63 -5.54 -7.52
C PHE A 54 4.20 -6.47 -6.45
N ASP A 55 5.53 -6.58 -6.45
CA ASP A 55 6.25 -7.40 -5.49
C ASP A 55 6.18 -6.82 -4.08
N TRP A 56 5.41 -7.48 -3.21
CA TRP A 56 5.27 -7.13 -1.79
C TRP A 56 6.59 -7.19 -1.02
N THR A 57 7.62 -7.86 -1.53
CA THR A 57 8.93 -7.89 -0.88
C THR A 57 9.58 -6.50 -0.86
N LEU A 58 9.13 -5.55 -1.70
CA LEU A 58 9.59 -4.16 -1.69
C LEU A 58 9.24 -3.39 -0.40
N PHE A 59 8.38 -3.94 0.47
CA PHE A 59 8.15 -3.41 1.81
C PHE A 59 9.30 -3.71 2.80
N PHE A 60 10.29 -4.53 2.42
CA PHE A 60 11.40 -5.03 3.23
C PHE A 60 12.74 -4.89 2.51
#